data_AF-A0A1E7FT91-F1
#
_entry.id   AF-A0A1E7FT91-F1
#
_cell.length_a   1.000
_cell.length_b   1.000
_cell.length_c   1.000
_cell.angle_alpha   90.00
_cell.angle_beta   90.00
_cell.angle_gamma   90.00
#
_symmetry.space_group_name_H-M   'P 1'
#
loop_
_entity.id
_entity.type
_entity.pdbx_description
1 polymer ?
#
loop_
_entity_poly.entity_id
_entity_poly.type
_entity_poly.pdbx_seq_one_letter_code
_entity_poly.pdbx_strand_id
1 'polypeptide(L)'
;DDDNQDESCTYKSHFKDQSIPIYVRLGIFIFLLATSLLLLAADIGSGVTVDSILMEDGEVVEINAILNVSVISSVGKLWNTKSYPLAIFIAITSIGWPYVKLAIATYAWMMPYRNSRRRELLIEIIDVLGKWSFVDIMVLVEIMVAFRSTVDLGFGLKLEIVLVAQWGFYGFVVATMMSLLSTHVILHYHRKVNYHNNNNANDSNINTARDRLSTGFVVVAAISLLLSMIVYLAGVIVKSFEVTSTRGTESESTSYSITSIGLEISNAYIDSSHAGTRFIQAMWFFLAVVMPLWCSFLFLILYTFPGLSKIWMERIFTMAEIAFAWSCAEVLLISTVFAVLQMPIFGNGLVENDCTACFVITSRILPEFALLCVGTVLNVSTNVWLYRKAHSVIY
;
A
#
# COMPACT_ATOMS: atom_id res chain seq x y z
N ASP A 1 -16.63 32.97 -40.11
CA ASP A 1 -15.17 33.19 -40.18
C ASP A 1 -14.51 33.14 -38.81
N ASP A 2 -14.66 32.03 -38.08
CA ASP A 2 -13.98 31.79 -36.79
C ASP A 2 -13.39 30.37 -36.74
N ASP A 3 -12.88 29.88 -37.87
CA ASP A 3 -12.34 28.51 -38.03
C ASP A 3 -10.81 28.50 -38.21
N ASN A 4 -10.08 29.50 -37.70
CA ASN A 4 -8.61 29.59 -37.86
C ASN A 4 -7.86 30.05 -36.60
N GLN A 5 -8.04 29.35 -35.48
CA GLN A 5 -7.10 29.39 -34.34
C GLN A 5 -6.83 27.98 -33.76
N ASP A 6 -6.56 27.01 -34.62
CA ASP A 6 -5.96 25.72 -34.22
C ASP A 6 -4.45 25.70 -34.54
N GLU A 7 -3.71 26.73 -34.10
CA GLU A 7 -2.31 26.51 -33.79
C GLU A 7 -2.27 25.59 -32.57
N SER A 8 -2.03 24.30 -32.81
CA SER A 8 -1.87 23.23 -31.83
C SER A 8 -0.87 23.63 -30.74
N CYS A 9 -1.35 24.35 -29.71
CA CYS A 9 -0.59 24.81 -28.56
C CYS A 9 -0.14 23.58 -27.77
N THR A 10 1.06 23.10 -28.11
CA THR A 10 1.67 21.97 -27.41
C THR A 10 2.25 22.53 -26.12
N TYR A 11 1.69 22.13 -24.98
CA TYR A 11 2.23 22.50 -23.69
C TYR A 11 3.66 21.95 -23.57
N LYS A 12 4.55 22.80 -23.05
CA LYS A 12 5.94 22.42 -22.80
C LYS A 12 5.98 21.31 -21.74
N SER A 13 6.99 20.45 -21.82
CA SER A 13 7.28 19.51 -20.73
C SER A 13 7.52 20.27 -19.42
N HIS A 14 7.09 19.74 -18.27
CA HIS A 14 7.38 20.36 -16.96
C HIS A 14 8.89 20.60 -16.76
N PHE A 15 9.75 19.72 -17.28
CA PHE A 15 11.20 19.91 -17.26
C PHE A 15 11.71 21.16 -18.03
N LYS A 16 10.99 21.61 -19.06
CA LYS A 16 11.36 22.79 -19.87
C LYS A 16 10.52 24.03 -19.52
N ASP A 17 9.53 23.88 -18.65
CA ASP A 17 8.67 24.99 -18.25
C ASP A 17 9.44 25.97 -17.34
N GLN A 18 9.48 27.24 -17.73
CA GLN A 18 10.19 28.28 -17.00
C GLN A 18 9.42 28.77 -15.76
N SER A 19 8.13 28.47 -15.66
CA SER A 19 7.32 28.77 -14.46
C SER A 19 7.73 27.91 -13.25
N ILE A 20 8.39 26.77 -13.50
CA ILE A 20 8.87 25.86 -12.46
C ILE A 20 10.34 26.18 -12.13
N PRO A 21 10.69 26.38 -10.85
CA PRO A 21 12.07 26.66 -10.46
C PRO A 21 13.05 25.56 -10.89
N ILE A 22 14.26 25.93 -11.28
CA ILE A 22 15.24 24.99 -11.86
C ILE A 22 15.63 23.84 -10.92
N TYR A 23 15.69 24.12 -9.61
CA TYR A 23 15.98 23.11 -8.59
C TYR A 23 14.87 22.05 -8.48
N VAL A 24 13.61 22.42 -8.72
CA VAL A 24 12.49 21.46 -8.76
C VAL A 24 12.54 20.62 -10.03
N ARG A 25 12.86 21.25 -11.17
CA ARG A 25 12.96 20.58 -12.48
C ARG A 25 13.99 19.47 -12.49
N LEU A 26 15.20 19.78 -12.02
CA LEU A 26 16.28 18.81 -11.89
C LEU A 26 16.05 17.85 -10.72
N GLY A 27 15.56 18.38 -9.58
CA GLY A 27 15.33 17.61 -8.36
C GLY A 27 14.36 16.45 -8.56
N ILE A 28 13.23 16.65 -9.23
CA ILE A 28 12.26 15.57 -9.49
C ILE A 28 12.84 14.50 -10.41
N PHE A 29 13.60 14.89 -11.43
CA PHE A 29 14.26 13.92 -12.32
C PHE A 29 15.30 13.08 -11.56
N ILE A 30 16.16 13.71 -10.76
CA ILE A 30 17.13 13.01 -9.92
C ILE A 30 16.42 12.12 -8.90
N PHE A 31 15.33 12.58 -8.30
CA PHE A 31 14.55 11.83 -7.33
C PHE A 31 13.92 10.57 -7.94
N LEU A 32 13.35 10.67 -9.15
CA LEU A 32 12.82 9.52 -9.88
C LEU A 32 13.92 8.52 -10.23
N LEU A 33 15.07 8.99 -10.73
CA LEU A 33 16.22 8.14 -11.04
C LEU A 33 16.74 7.42 -9.79
N ALA A 34 16.90 8.15 -8.67
CA ALA A 34 17.33 7.59 -7.40
C ALA A 34 16.33 6.55 -6.88
N THR A 35 15.04 6.80 -7.02
CA THR A 35 13.98 5.85 -6.64
C THR A 35 14.05 4.58 -7.50
N SER A 36 14.29 4.70 -8.81
CA SER A 36 14.48 3.55 -9.70
C SER A 36 15.73 2.73 -9.35
N LEU A 37 16.84 3.40 -9.01
CA LEU A 37 18.07 2.72 -8.58
C LEU A 37 17.90 2.02 -7.22
N LEU A 38 17.19 2.65 -6.29
CA LEU A 38 16.88 2.05 -4.99
C LEU A 38 15.99 0.82 -5.16
N LEU A 39 14.97 0.89 -6.02
CA LEU A 39 14.10 -0.23 -6.34
C LEU A 39 14.89 -1.40 -6.96
N LEU A 40 15.79 -1.10 -7.91
CA LEU A 40 16.66 -2.11 -8.51
C LEU A 40 17.60 -2.75 -7.48
N ALA A 41 18.19 -1.94 -6.60
CA ALA A 41 19.03 -2.44 -5.52
C ALA A 41 18.25 -3.31 -4.52
N ALA A 42 16.98 -2.97 -4.26
CA ALA A 42 16.09 -3.73 -3.40
C ALA A 42 15.74 -5.11 -3.98
N ASP A 43 15.41 -5.17 -5.29
CA ASP A 43 15.03 -6.42 -5.96
C ASP A 43 16.20 -7.38 -6.17
N ILE A 44 17.42 -6.85 -6.36
CA ILE A 44 18.65 -7.65 -6.41
C ILE A 44 19.07 -8.11 -5.00
N GLY A 45 18.73 -7.31 -3.98
CA GLY A 45 19.02 -7.60 -2.59
C GLY A 45 18.29 -8.84 -2.07
N SER A 46 18.80 -9.37 -0.96
CA SER A 46 18.09 -10.36 -0.18
C SER A 46 16.80 -9.75 0.38
N GLY A 47 15.66 -10.41 0.18
CA GLY A 47 14.36 -9.94 0.65
C GLY A 47 14.06 -10.43 2.06
N VAL A 48 14.05 -11.75 2.24
CA VAL A 48 13.72 -12.43 3.49
C VAL A 48 14.69 -13.59 3.72
N THR A 49 15.13 -13.81 4.96
CA THR A 49 15.81 -15.03 5.38
C THR A 49 14.92 -15.86 6.30
N VAL A 50 15.06 -17.18 6.23
CA VAL A 50 14.49 -18.11 7.19
C VAL A 50 15.59 -18.46 8.16
N ASP A 51 15.45 -18.02 9.40
CA ASP A 51 16.44 -18.25 10.45
C ASP A 51 15.88 -19.31 11.42
N SER A 52 16.65 -20.35 11.68
CA SER A 52 16.43 -21.25 12.81
C SER A 52 17.20 -20.76 14.02
N ILE A 53 16.51 -20.66 15.13
CA ILE A 53 17.04 -20.20 16.40
C ILE A 53 16.94 -21.36 17.39
N LEU A 54 18.08 -21.83 17.88
CA LEU A 54 18.11 -22.79 18.97
C LEU A 54 18.19 -22.03 20.30
N MET A 55 17.20 -22.26 21.16
CA MET A 55 17.13 -21.72 22.50
C MET A 55 17.33 -22.84 23.52
N GLU A 56 18.16 -22.60 24.54
CA GLU A 56 18.38 -23.49 25.68
C GLU A 56 18.02 -22.72 26.94
N ASP A 57 17.05 -23.22 27.74
CA ASP A 57 16.56 -22.57 28.96
C ASP A 57 16.14 -21.10 28.80
N GLY A 58 15.74 -20.69 27.58
CA GLY A 58 15.31 -19.34 27.24
C GLY A 58 16.42 -18.40 26.78
N GLU A 59 17.67 -18.85 26.73
CA GLU A 59 18.78 -18.13 26.11
C GLU A 59 19.01 -18.59 24.68
N VAL A 60 19.32 -17.65 23.78
CA VAL A 60 19.61 -17.95 22.38
C VAL A 60 21.02 -18.50 22.26
N VAL A 61 21.15 -19.77 21.87
CA VAL A 61 22.43 -20.48 21.74
C VAL A 61 22.99 -20.34 20.33
N GLU A 62 22.15 -20.52 19.31
CA GLU A 62 22.58 -20.53 17.92
C GLU A 62 21.52 -19.93 17.00
N ILE A 63 21.95 -19.09 16.05
CA ILE A 63 21.11 -18.55 14.99
C ILE A 63 21.73 -18.98 13.66
N ASN A 64 21.02 -19.82 12.92
CA ASN A 64 21.45 -20.31 11.62
C ASN A 64 20.47 -19.84 10.55
N ALA A 65 20.97 -19.10 9.56
CA ALA A 65 20.20 -18.76 8.37
C ALA A 65 20.10 -19.98 7.46
N ILE A 66 18.92 -20.61 7.44
CA ILE A 66 18.66 -21.84 6.67
C ILE A 66 18.51 -21.51 5.18
N LEU A 67 17.85 -20.38 4.88
CA LEU A 67 17.51 -20.05 3.51
C LEU A 67 17.44 -18.53 3.31
N ASN A 68 18.03 -18.06 2.22
CA ASN A 68 17.86 -16.69 1.74
C ASN A 68 16.93 -16.68 0.53
N VAL A 69 15.86 -15.90 0.60
CA VAL A 69 14.82 -15.80 -0.43
C VAL A 69 14.71 -14.36 -0.90
N SER A 70 15.00 -14.15 -2.19
CA SER A 70 14.66 -12.91 -2.91
C SER A 70 13.29 -13.04 -3.59
N VAL A 71 12.66 -11.92 -3.92
CA VAL A 71 11.38 -11.89 -4.65
C VAL A 71 11.46 -12.69 -5.95
N ILE A 72 12.56 -12.52 -6.69
CA ILE A 72 12.81 -13.24 -7.96
C ILE A 72 12.88 -14.76 -7.72
N SER A 73 13.57 -15.19 -6.67
CA SER A 73 13.66 -16.61 -6.31
C SER A 73 12.30 -17.19 -5.89
N SER A 74 11.48 -16.41 -5.16
CA SER A 74 10.12 -16.80 -4.77
C SER A 74 9.23 -17.04 -5.99
N VAL A 75 9.25 -16.13 -6.96
CA VAL A 75 8.48 -16.28 -8.21
C VAL A 75 8.91 -17.54 -8.97
N GLY A 76 10.23 -17.80 -9.07
CA GLY A 76 10.75 -19.01 -9.70
C GLY A 76 10.30 -20.30 -9.00
N LYS A 77 10.30 -20.32 -7.66
CA LYS A 77 9.81 -21.47 -6.88
C LYS A 77 8.31 -21.69 -7.11
N LEU A 78 7.49 -20.64 -7.02
CA LEU A 78 6.05 -20.73 -7.25
C LEU A 78 5.70 -21.23 -8.67
N TRP A 79 6.49 -20.80 -9.66
CA TRP A 79 6.37 -21.28 -11.03
C TRP A 79 6.63 -22.79 -11.13
N ASN A 80 7.70 -23.28 -10.49
CA ASN A 80 8.06 -24.69 -10.48
C ASN A 80 7.04 -25.56 -9.71
N THR A 81 6.43 -25.02 -8.66
CA THR A 81 5.33 -25.66 -7.91
C THR A 81 4.00 -25.64 -8.67
N LYS A 82 3.98 -25.18 -9.93
CA LYS A 82 2.78 -25.04 -10.79
C LYS A 82 1.72 -24.08 -10.23
N SER A 83 2.09 -23.22 -9.29
CA SER A 83 1.22 -22.16 -8.77
C SER A 83 1.30 -20.92 -9.67
N TYR A 84 0.98 -21.10 -10.95
CA TYR A 84 1.13 -20.06 -11.97
C TYR A 84 0.35 -18.77 -11.68
N PRO A 85 -0.92 -18.81 -11.21
CA PRO A 85 -1.67 -17.58 -10.95
C PRO A 85 -0.99 -16.71 -9.88
N LEU A 86 -0.50 -17.32 -8.81
CA LEU A 86 0.19 -16.62 -7.72
C LEU A 86 1.55 -16.08 -8.16
N ALA A 87 2.33 -16.89 -8.91
CA ALA A 87 3.62 -16.47 -9.45
C ALA A 87 3.50 -15.26 -10.38
N ILE A 88 2.52 -15.29 -11.30
CA ILE A 88 2.26 -14.18 -12.24
C ILE A 88 1.82 -12.93 -11.47
N PHE A 89 0.94 -13.10 -10.50
CA PHE A 89 0.44 -11.97 -9.71
C PHE A 89 1.58 -11.26 -8.97
N ILE A 90 2.41 -11.99 -8.22
CA ILE A 90 3.57 -11.43 -7.49
C ILE A 90 4.56 -10.79 -8.45
N ALA A 91 4.84 -11.42 -9.60
CA ALA A 91 5.73 -10.85 -10.61
C ALA A 91 5.19 -9.51 -11.14
N ILE A 92 3.88 -9.39 -11.36
CA ILE A 92 3.26 -8.15 -11.81
C ILE A 92 3.25 -7.10 -10.70
N THR A 93 2.82 -7.42 -9.49
CA THR A 93 2.62 -6.43 -8.42
C THR A 93 3.94 -5.96 -7.79
N SER A 94 4.95 -6.83 -7.73
CA SER A 94 6.22 -6.56 -7.03
C SER A 94 7.32 -6.10 -8.00
N ILE A 95 7.38 -6.68 -9.20
CA ILE A 95 8.45 -6.37 -10.17
C ILE A 95 7.91 -5.56 -11.35
N GLY A 96 6.75 -5.89 -11.91
CA GLY A 96 6.25 -5.18 -13.10
C GLY A 96 5.77 -3.76 -12.79
N TRP A 97 4.81 -3.65 -11.88
CA TRP A 97 4.06 -2.44 -11.60
C TRP A 97 4.91 -1.28 -11.09
N PRO A 98 5.83 -1.46 -10.12
CA PRO A 98 6.62 -0.35 -9.60
C PRO A 98 7.52 0.31 -10.66
N TYR A 99 8.09 -0.48 -11.58
CA TYR A 99 8.94 0.03 -12.67
C TYR A 99 8.11 0.70 -13.76
N VAL A 100 6.98 0.10 -14.16
CA VAL A 100 6.04 0.71 -15.11
C VAL A 100 5.57 2.05 -14.56
N LYS A 101 5.25 2.12 -13.27
CA LYS A 101 4.88 3.36 -12.59
C LYS A 101 5.97 4.43 -12.72
N LEU A 102 7.21 4.11 -12.33
CA LEU A 102 8.32 5.07 -12.39
C LEU A 102 8.62 5.52 -13.83
N ALA A 103 8.50 4.62 -14.81
CA ALA A 103 8.66 4.95 -16.22
C ALA A 103 7.59 5.94 -16.70
N ILE A 104 6.32 5.72 -16.36
CA ILE A 104 5.23 6.63 -16.73
C ILE A 104 5.37 7.99 -16.01
N ALA A 105 5.77 8.00 -14.73
CA ALA A 105 6.00 9.25 -13.99
C ALA A 105 7.16 10.06 -14.61
N THR A 106 8.24 9.39 -15.00
CA THR A 106 9.38 10.01 -15.71
C THR A 106 8.96 10.53 -17.08
N TYR A 107 8.20 9.74 -17.84
CA TYR A 107 7.63 10.16 -19.12
C TYR A 107 6.75 11.41 -18.97
N ALA A 108 5.85 11.39 -17.98
CA ALA A 108 4.99 12.52 -17.66
C ALA A 108 5.84 13.75 -17.35
N TRP A 109 6.91 13.65 -16.55
CA TRP A 109 7.76 14.80 -16.24
C TRP A 109 8.50 15.38 -17.45
N MET A 110 9.06 14.50 -18.30
CA MET A 110 10.00 14.89 -19.36
C MET A 110 9.35 15.27 -20.69
N MET A 111 8.18 14.73 -21.02
CA MET A 111 7.59 14.92 -22.35
C MET A 111 6.63 16.11 -22.43
N PRO A 112 6.55 16.80 -23.58
CA PRO A 112 5.50 17.79 -23.86
C PRO A 112 4.14 17.09 -24.02
N TYR A 113 3.06 17.85 -23.89
CA TYR A 113 1.71 17.29 -23.95
C TYR A 113 0.75 18.19 -24.72
N ARG A 114 -0.23 17.60 -25.40
CA ARG A 114 -1.23 18.34 -26.18
C ARG A 114 -2.49 18.67 -25.37
N ASN A 115 -2.89 17.77 -24.48
CA ASN A 115 -4.11 17.92 -23.69
C ASN A 115 -3.77 17.86 -22.20
N SER A 116 -3.95 18.98 -21.51
CA SER A 116 -3.68 19.10 -20.08
C SER A 116 -4.50 18.11 -19.26
N ARG A 117 -5.80 18.02 -19.52
CA ARG A 117 -6.71 17.16 -18.77
C ARG A 117 -6.39 15.67 -18.91
N ARG A 118 -5.94 15.22 -20.09
CA ARG A 118 -5.52 13.81 -20.28
C ARG A 118 -4.25 13.48 -19.51
N ARG A 119 -3.32 14.42 -19.44
CA ARG A 119 -2.08 14.26 -18.68
C ARG A 119 -2.35 14.25 -17.18
N GLU A 120 -3.19 15.16 -16.70
CA GLU A 120 -3.67 15.18 -15.32
C GLU A 120 -4.31 13.85 -14.95
N LEU A 121 -5.28 13.38 -15.74
CA LEU A 121 -5.94 12.10 -15.52
C LEU A 121 -4.94 10.93 -15.50
N LEU A 122 -3.92 10.94 -16.36
CA LEU A 122 -2.87 9.92 -16.34
C LEU A 122 -2.06 9.97 -15.04
N ILE A 123 -1.72 11.17 -14.54
CA ILE A 123 -0.97 11.37 -13.29
C ILE A 123 -1.85 11.01 -12.07
N GLU A 124 -3.16 11.26 -12.11
CA GLU A 124 -4.09 10.85 -11.06
C GLU A 124 -4.26 9.34 -11.02
N ILE A 125 -4.47 8.69 -12.17
CA ILE A 125 -4.64 7.24 -12.24
C ILE A 125 -3.38 6.53 -11.73
N ILE A 126 -2.19 6.98 -12.13
CA ILE A 126 -0.94 6.37 -11.66
C ILE A 126 -0.69 6.59 -10.17
N ASP A 127 -1.14 7.71 -9.62
CA ASP A 127 -1.03 7.99 -8.19
C ASP A 127 -1.94 7.07 -7.38
N VAL A 128 -3.22 6.95 -7.77
CA VAL A 128 -4.21 6.06 -7.13
C VAL A 128 -3.82 4.58 -7.28
N LEU A 129 -3.28 4.17 -8.43
CA LEU A 129 -2.81 2.81 -8.62
C LEU A 129 -1.45 2.55 -7.94
N GLY A 130 -0.76 3.59 -7.48
CA GLY A 130 0.56 3.48 -6.85
C GLY A 130 0.59 2.57 -5.62
N LYS A 131 -0.49 2.57 -4.82
CA LYS A 131 -0.62 1.75 -3.62
C LYS A 131 -0.65 0.24 -3.85
N TRP A 132 -0.96 -0.22 -5.06
CA TRP A 132 -0.93 -1.66 -5.39
C TRP A 132 0.48 -2.25 -5.35
N SER A 133 1.51 -1.42 -5.32
CA SER A 133 2.89 -1.85 -5.05
C SER A 133 3.08 -2.38 -3.61
N PHE A 134 2.17 -2.06 -2.68
CA PHE A 134 2.22 -2.54 -1.29
C PHE A 134 1.64 -3.95 -1.10
N VAL A 135 1.05 -4.57 -2.13
CA VAL A 135 0.43 -5.90 -1.99
C VAL A 135 1.44 -6.91 -1.46
N ASP A 136 2.61 -7.01 -2.07
CA ASP A 136 3.64 -7.98 -1.66
C ASP A 136 4.22 -7.67 -0.27
N ILE A 137 4.39 -6.38 0.05
CA ILE A 137 4.82 -5.93 1.38
C ILE A 137 3.84 -6.43 2.44
N MET A 138 2.53 -6.26 2.23
CA MET A 138 1.51 -6.68 3.18
C MET A 138 1.45 -8.21 3.28
N VAL A 139 1.46 -8.92 2.14
CA VAL A 139 1.47 -10.40 2.11
C VAL A 139 2.65 -10.95 2.90
N LEU A 140 3.87 -10.45 2.65
CA LEU A 140 5.07 -10.91 3.35
C LEU A 140 5.00 -10.62 4.85
N VAL A 141 4.49 -9.46 5.27
CA VAL A 141 4.33 -9.14 6.70
C VAL A 141 3.35 -10.09 7.40
N GLU A 142 2.21 -10.39 6.77
CA GLU A 142 1.26 -11.35 7.33
C GLU A 142 1.87 -12.76 7.45
N ILE A 143 2.61 -13.19 6.43
CA ILE A 143 3.33 -14.46 6.42
C ILE A 143 4.41 -14.47 7.52
N MET A 144 5.23 -13.42 7.64
CA MET A 144 6.27 -13.32 8.67
C MET A 144 5.72 -13.51 10.09
N VAL A 145 4.60 -12.87 10.39
CA VAL A 145 3.97 -12.97 11.71
C VAL A 145 3.33 -14.35 11.89
N ALA A 146 2.59 -14.83 10.90
CA ALA A 146 1.84 -16.08 11.00
C ALA A 146 2.71 -17.35 11.05
N PHE A 147 3.92 -17.29 10.48
CA PHE A 147 4.83 -18.44 10.40
C PHE A 147 5.70 -18.66 11.63
N ARG A 148 5.72 -17.72 12.56
CA ARG A 148 6.52 -17.84 13.78
C ARG A 148 6.13 -19.13 14.50
N SER A 149 7.07 -20.07 14.60
CA SER A 149 6.78 -21.41 15.09
C SER A 149 7.88 -21.87 16.04
N THR A 150 7.52 -22.22 17.27
CA THR A 150 8.45 -22.70 18.31
C THR A 150 8.32 -24.21 18.47
N VAL A 151 9.33 -24.98 18.09
CA VAL A 151 9.41 -26.44 18.25
C VAL A 151 10.08 -26.75 19.58
N ASP A 152 9.43 -27.51 20.46
CA ASP A 152 10.09 -28.04 21.65
C ASP A 152 10.83 -29.34 21.27
N LEU A 153 12.14 -29.37 21.45
CA LEU A 153 12.99 -30.53 21.17
C LEU A 153 13.15 -31.42 22.41
N GLY A 154 12.57 -31.03 23.55
CA GLY A 154 12.77 -31.66 24.85
C GLY A 154 14.10 -31.23 25.49
N PHE A 155 14.31 -31.64 26.74
CA PHE A 155 15.53 -31.34 27.51
C PHE A 155 15.83 -29.84 27.70
N GLY A 156 14.81 -28.98 27.66
CA GLY A 156 14.97 -27.52 27.78
C GLY A 156 15.36 -26.83 26.47
N LEU A 157 15.47 -27.57 25.35
CA LEU A 157 15.80 -27.04 24.03
C LEU A 157 14.55 -26.70 23.23
N LYS A 158 14.48 -25.48 22.71
CA LYS A 158 13.42 -25.00 21.82
C LYS A 158 14.03 -24.49 20.52
N LEU A 159 13.54 -24.99 19.38
CA LEU A 159 13.92 -24.52 18.05
C LEU A 159 12.83 -23.59 17.51
N GLU A 160 13.11 -22.32 17.36
CA GLU A 160 12.20 -21.35 16.77
C GLU A 160 12.56 -21.09 15.31
N ILE A 161 11.56 -21.15 14.42
CA ILE A 161 11.72 -20.78 13.01
C ILE A 161 11.05 -19.43 12.80
N VAL A 162 11.82 -18.46 12.33
CA VAL A 162 11.34 -17.11 12.05
C VAL A 162 11.73 -16.64 10.65
N LEU A 163 10.89 -15.76 10.10
CA LEU A 163 11.18 -15.08 8.85
C LEU A 163 11.69 -13.67 9.16
N VAL A 164 12.89 -13.35 8.69
CA VAL A 164 13.56 -12.08 8.97
C VAL A 164 13.62 -11.24 7.70
N ALA A 165 13.07 -10.04 7.76
CA ALA A 165 13.17 -9.08 6.66
C ALA A 165 14.61 -8.57 6.52
N GLN A 166 15.10 -8.57 5.29
CA GLN A 166 16.45 -8.14 4.94
C GLN A 166 16.41 -6.79 4.22
N TRP A 167 17.59 -6.25 3.89
CA TRP A 167 17.72 -4.94 3.22
C TRP A 167 16.84 -4.81 1.97
N GLY A 168 16.71 -5.84 1.16
CA GLY A 168 15.89 -5.80 -0.06
C GLY A 168 14.43 -5.48 0.24
N PHE A 169 13.87 -6.07 1.29
CA PHE A 169 12.51 -5.75 1.73
C PHE A 169 12.37 -4.29 2.19
N TYR A 170 13.27 -3.83 3.07
CA TYR A 170 13.25 -2.44 3.54
C TYR A 170 13.44 -1.42 2.41
N GLY A 171 14.39 -1.69 1.50
CA GLY A 171 14.64 -0.87 0.32
C GLY A 171 13.42 -0.79 -0.59
N PHE A 172 12.71 -1.89 -0.78
CA PHE A 172 11.49 -1.94 -1.58
C PHE A 172 10.36 -1.10 -0.95
N VAL A 173 10.15 -1.20 0.37
CA VAL A 173 9.19 -0.35 1.11
C VAL A 173 9.53 1.13 0.96
N VAL A 174 10.80 1.51 1.13
CA VAL A 174 11.22 2.92 1.00
C VAL A 174 11.08 3.41 -0.45
N ALA A 175 11.48 2.61 -1.44
CA ALA A 175 11.36 2.96 -2.86
C ALA A 175 9.90 3.14 -3.29
N THR A 176 8.99 2.28 -2.82
CA THR A 176 7.56 2.40 -3.10
C THR A 176 6.95 3.65 -2.47
N MET A 177 7.33 4.00 -1.24
CA MET A 177 6.93 5.27 -0.60
C MET A 177 7.45 6.49 -1.35
N MET A 178 8.74 6.48 -1.75
CA MET A 178 9.32 7.55 -2.56
C MET A 178 8.60 7.70 -3.90
N SER A 179 8.26 6.58 -4.54
CA SER A 179 7.49 6.57 -5.80
C SER A 179 6.12 7.24 -5.64
N LEU A 180 5.39 7.00 -4.55
CA LEU A 180 4.13 7.71 -4.24
C LEU A 180 4.35 9.20 -3.99
N LEU A 181 5.38 9.58 -3.24
CA LEU A 181 5.68 10.99 -3.01
C LEU A 181 5.96 11.73 -4.33
N SER A 182 6.65 11.07 -5.27
CA SER A 182 6.96 11.67 -6.57
C SER A 182 5.71 12.04 -7.37
N THR A 183 4.68 11.18 -7.37
CA THR A 183 3.46 11.40 -8.15
C THR A 183 2.64 12.57 -7.59
N HIS A 184 2.57 12.71 -6.26
CA HIS A 184 1.96 13.89 -5.60
C HIS A 184 2.62 15.20 -5.99
N VAL A 185 3.96 15.23 -5.98
CA VAL A 185 4.71 16.43 -6.35
C VAL A 185 4.49 16.76 -7.83
N ILE A 186 4.53 15.76 -8.71
CA ILE A 186 4.30 15.95 -10.14
C ILE A 186 2.88 16.49 -10.40
N LEU A 187 1.86 15.94 -9.73
CA LEU A 187 0.47 16.39 -9.85
C LEU A 187 0.29 17.82 -9.34
N HIS A 188 0.88 18.16 -8.20
CA HIS A 188 0.83 19.51 -7.64
C HIS A 188 1.38 20.56 -8.62
N TYR A 189 2.58 20.32 -9.19
CA TYR A 189 3.15 21.23 -10.18
C TYR A 189 2.36 21.24 -11.49
N HIS A 190 1.80 20.11 -11.91
CA HIS A 190 0.92 20.06 -13.07
C HIS A 190 -0.28 21.00 -12.91
N ARG A 191 -0.99 20.92 -11.77
CA ARG A 191 -2.14 21.76 -11.50
C ARG A 191 -1.76 23.22 -11.32
N LYS A 192 -0.63 23.49 -10.65
CA LYS A 192 -0.13 24.85 -10.47
C LYS A 192 0.14 25.57 -11.81
N VAL A 193 0.72 24.88 -12.79
CA VAL A 193 0.99 25.48 -14.11
C VAL A 193 -0.31 25.74 -14.87
N ASN A 194 -1.27 24.81 -14.83
CA ASN A 194 -2.45 24.89 -15.70
C ASN A 194 -3.63 25.66 -15.10
N TYR A 195 -3.79 25.70 -13.76
CA TYR A 195 -4.96 26.30 -13.11
C TYR A 195 -4.68 27.65 -12.42
N HIS A 196 -3.43 27.97 -12.08
CA HIS A 196 -3.13 29.20 -11.34
C HIS A 196 -3.43 30.50 -12.13
N ASN A 197 -3.50 30.43 -13.46
CA ASN A 197 -3.84 31.59 -14.30
C ASN A 197 -5.34 31.94 -14.34
N ASN A 198 -6.24 31.11 -13.77
CA ASN A 198 -7.69 31.25 -13.94
C ASN A 198 -8.45 31.63 -12.63
N ASN A 199 -7.73 32.12 -11.61
CA ASN A 199 -8.23 32.23 -10.25
C ASN A 199 -9.46 33.15 -10.05
N ASN A 200 -9.62 34.22 -10.83
CA ASN A 200 -10.68 35.21 -10.60
C ASN A 200 -12.08 34.75 -11.06
N ALA A 201 -12.18 33.89 -12.08
CA ALA A 201 -13.48 33.38 -12.58
C ALA A 201 -14.00 32.17 -11.77
N ASN A 202 -13.10 31.44 -11.10
CA ASN A 202 -13.46 30.23 -10.36
C ASN A 202 -14.07 30.52 -8.98
N ASP A 203 -13.78 31.68 -8.36
CA ASP A 203 -14.30 32.02 -7.03
C ASP A 203 -15.84 32.13 -7.00
N SER A 204 -16.44 32.75 -8.03
CA SER A 204 -17.91 32.83 -8.15
C SER A 204 -18.55 31.48 -8.45
N ASN A 205 -17.87 30.64 -9.26
CA ASN A 205 -18.39 29.34 -9.66
C ASN A 205 -18.37 28.32 -8.50
N ILE A 206 -17.31 28.33 -7.67
CA ILE A 206 -17.20 27.44 -6.51
C ILE A 206 -18.28 27.75 -5.47
N ASN A 207 -18.48 29.03 -5.13
CA ASN A 207 -19.53 29.42 -4.18
C ASN A 207 -20.92 29.04 -4.71
N THR A 208 -21.19 29.28 -5.99
CA THR A 208 -22.47 28.91 -6.63
C THR A 208 -22.68 27.39 -6.70
N ALA A 209 -21.63 26.62 -7.02
CA ALA A 209 -21.71 25.16 -7.09
C ALA A 209 -21.90 24.53 -5.71
N ARG A 210 -21.32 25.13 -4.68
CA ARG A 210 -21.49 24.72 -3.28
C ARG A 210 -22.89 25.05 -2.76
N ASP A 211 -23.42 26.23 -3.05
CA ASP A 211 -24.79 26.61 -2.70
C ASP A 211 -25.84 25.71 -3.38
N ARG A 212 -25.46 25.05 -4.48
CA ARG A 212 -26.27 24.04 -5.17
C ARG A 212 -26.20 22.64 -4.55
N LEU A 213 -25.35 22.36 -3.56
CA LEU A 213 -25.42 21.10 -2.83
C LEU A 213 -26.67 21.10 -1.94
N SER A 214 -27.57 20.14 -2.19
CA SER A 214 -28.75 20.00 -1.35
C SER A 214 -28.35 19.55 0.07
N THR A 215 -29.04 20.07 1.09
CA THR A 215 -28.86 19.64 2.48
C THR A 215 -29.00 18.12 2.62
N GLY A 216 -29.92 17.52 1.86
CA GLY A 216 -30.10 16.07 1.81
C GLY A 216 -28.85 15.32 1.33
N PHE A 217 -28.16 15.82 0.30
CA PHE A 217 -26.90 15.23 -0.17
C PHE A 217 -25.83 15.26 0.93
N VAL A 218 -25.67 16.40 1.62
CA VAL A 218 -24.67 16.55 2.70
C VAL A 218 -24.94 15.57 3.84
N VAL A 219 -26.21 15.42 4.25
CA VAL A 219 -26.61 14.47 5.29
C VAL A 219 -26.31 13.02 4.86
N VAL A 220 -26.65 12.65 3.63
CA VAL A 220 -26.35 11.30 3.10
C VAL A 220 -24.85 11.05 3.05
N ALA A 221 -24.06 12.02 2.59
CA ALA A 221 -22.60 11.92 2.55
C ALA A 221 -21.98 11.78 3.94
N ALA A 222 -22.47 12.53 4.93
CA ALA A 222 -21.97 12.44 6.30
C ALA A 222 -22.31 11.08 6.93
N ILE A 223 -23.54 10.59 6.76
CA ILE A 223 -23.98 9.28 7.27
C ILE A 223 -23.18 8.15 6.60
N SER A 224 -23.00 8.19 5.28
CA SER A 224 -22.25 7.16 4.56
C SER A 224 -20.78 7.13 4.98
N LEU A 225 -20.15 8.29 5.18
CA LEU A 225 -18.77 8.38 5.67
C LEU A 225 -18.63 7.79 7.08
N LEU A 226 -19.49 8.20 8.02
CA LEU A 226 -19.46 7.69 9.40
C LEU A 226 -19.71 6.18 9.46
N LEU A 227 -20.71 5.69 8.71
CA LEU A 227 -21.00 4.27 8.61
C LEU A 227 -19.79 3.51 8.02
N SER A 228 -19.18 4.05 6.96
CA SER A 228 -18.00 3.42 6.34
C SER A 228 -16.81 3.34 7.29
N MET A 229 -16.56 4.37 8.10
CA MET A 229 -15.48 4.37 9.10
C MET A 229 -15.73 3.34 10.19
N ILE A 230 -16.96 3.26 10.71
CA ILE A 230 -17.32 2.32 11.78
C ILE A 230 -17.21 0.87 11.30
N VAL A 231 -17.81 0.55 10.15
CA VAL A 231 -17.80 -0.82 9.61
C VAL A 231 -16.38 -1.24 9.22
N TYR A 232 -15.59 -0.34 8.63
CA TYR A 232 -14.19 -0.62 8.32
C TYR A 232 -13.36 -0.88 9.58
N LEU A 233 -13.45 -0.01 10.59
CA LEU A 233 -12.72 -0.18 11.84
C LEU A 233 -13.11 -1.48 12.56
N ALA A 234 -14.39 -1.82 12.57
CA ALA A 234 -14.86 -3.10 13.10
C ALA A 234 -14.24 -4.28 12.33
N GLY A 235 -14.22 -4.22 11.00
CA GLY A 235 -13.60 -5.24 10.14
C GLY A 235 -12.10 -5.46 10.42
N VAL A 236 -11.34 -4.40 10.67
CA VAL A 236 -9.89 -4.47 10.97
C VAL A 236 -9.60 -5.09 12.35
N ILE A 237 -10.54 -4.94 13.30
CA ILE A 237 -10.40 -5.49 14.67
C ILE A 237 -10.79 -6.96 14.73
N VAL A 238 -11.81 -7.35 13.97
CA VAL A 238 -12.33 -8.71 13.99
C VAL A 238 -11.36 -9.70 13.33
N LYS A 239 -11.34 -10.94 13.84
CA LYS A 239 -10.48 -12.03 13.34
C LYS A 239 -10.79 -12.30 11.86
N SER A 240 -9.75 -12.32 11.04
CA SER A 240 -9.83 -12.41 9.58
C SER A 240 -9.49 -13.81 9.08
N PHE A 241 -8.44 -14.41 9.62
CA PHE A 241 -8.01 -15.76 9.23
C PHE A 241 -7.41 -16.49 10.42
N GLU A 242 -7.28 -17.80 10.26
CA GLU A 242 -6.72 -18.70 11.25
C GLU A 242 -5.64 -19.55 10.58
N VAL A 243 -4.54 -19.74 11.31
CA VAL A 243 -3.41 -20.56 10.90
C VAL A 243 -3.27 -21.69 11.88
N THR A 244 -3.34 -22.91 11.36
CA THR A 244 -3.17 -24.13 12.12
C THR A 244 -1.84 -24.76 11.76
N SER A 245 -0.95 -24.80 12.73
CA SER A 245 0.32 -25.50 12.66
C SER A 245 0.12 -26.90 13.24
N THR A 246 0.31 -27.93 12.42
CA THR A 246 0.22 -29.33 12.85
C THR A 246 1.61 -29.95 12.92
N ARG A 247 1.89 -30.64 14.03
CA ARG A 247 3.13 -31.39 14.26
C ARG A 247 2.80 -32.77 14.81
N GLY A 248 2.96 -33.79 13.99
CA GLY A 248 2.54 -35.14 14.36
C GLY A 248 1.04 -35.17 14.69
N THR A 249 0.70 -35.42 15.96
CA THR A 249 -0.69 -35.43 16.45
C THR A 249 -1.15 -34.14 17.10
N GLU A 250 -0.24 -33.21 17.41
CA GLU A 250 -0.57 -31.94 18.06
C GLU A 250 -0.84 -30.87 17.01
N SER A 251 -1.96 -30.17 17.16
CA SER A 251 -2.33 -29.04 16.32
C SER A 251 -2.54 -27.80 17.18
N GLU A 252 -1.81 -26.75 16.85
CA GLU A 252 -1.97 -25.44 17.47
C GLU A 252 -2.59 -24.49 16.45
N SER A 253 -3.68 -23.83 16.83
CA SER A 253 -4.42 -22.95 15.95
C SER A 253 -4.43 -21.53 16.50
N THR A 254 -4.03 -20.58 15.66
CA THR A 254 -3.91 -19.16 16.03
C THR A 254 -4.73 -18.31 15.08
N SER A 255 -5.62 -17.49 15.64
CA SER A 255 -6.52 -16.62 14.87
C SER A 255 -6.03 -15.18 14.85
N TYR A 256 -5.87 -14.64 13.65
CA TYR A 256 -5.32 -13.31 13.40
C TYR A 256 -6.39 -12.36 12.87
N SER A 257 -6.47 -11.17 13.45
CA SER A 257 -7.03 -9.95 12.86
C SER A 257 -5.90 -9.06 12.34
N ILE A 258 -6.24 -8.11 11.47
CA ILE A 258 -5.28 -7.11 10.93
C ILE A 258 -4.59 -6.34 12.06
N THR A 259 -5.34 -5.98 13.11
CA THR A 259 -4.77 -5.34 14.30
C THR A 259 -3.81 -6.25 15.05
N SER A 260 -4.15 -7.53 15.25
CA SER A 260 -3.26 -8.46 15.95
C SER A 260 -1.97 -8.72 15.18
N ILE A 261 -2.02 -8.82 13.84
CA ILE A 261 -0.81 -8.93 13.02
C ILE A 261 0.07 -7.71 13.26
N GLY A 262 -0.51 -6.51 13.16
CA GLY A 262 0.21 -5.26 13.40
C GLY A 262 0.91 -5.20 14.76
N LEU A 263 0.28 -5.71 15.81
CA LEU A 263 0.88 -5.76 17.16
C LEU A 263 2.01 -6.79 17.25
N GLU A 264 1.86 -7.94 16.60
CA GLU A 264 2.84 -9.03 16.64
C GLU A 264 4.04 -8.83 15.70
N ILE A 265 4.01 -7.86 14.76
CA ILE A 265 5.16 -7.55 13.88
C ILE A 265 6.44 -7.30 14.69
N SER A 266 6.35 -6.57 15.80
CA SER A 266 7.53 -6.30 16.64
C SER A 266 8.06 -7.56 17.32
N ASN A 267 7.21 -8.54 17.59
CA ASN A 267 7.57 -9.81 18.22
C ASN A 267 7.98 -10.87 17.19
N ALA A 268 7.76 -10.63 15.90
CA ALA A 268 8.13 -11.57 14.84
C ALA A 268 9.65 -11.68 14.64
N TYR A 269 10.43 -10.79 15.25
CA TYR A 269 11.88 -10.82 15.27
C TYR A 269 12.42 -10.96 16.70
N ILE A 270 13.59 -11.59 16.84
CA ILE A 270 14.27 -11.84 18.13
C ILE A 270 14.46 -10.52 18.90
N ASP A 271 14.89 -9.48 18.20
CA ASP A 271 15.02 -8.13 18.78
C ASP A 271 13.77 -7.29 18.48
N SER A 272 12.84 -7.28 19.43
CA SER A 272 11.63 -6.46 19.34
C SER A 272 11.89 -4.95 19.34
N SER A 273 13.12 -4.53 19.65
CA SER A 273 13.54 -3.13 19.61
C SER A 273 14.16 -2.71 18.28
N HIS A 274 14.37 -3.65 17.36
CA HIS A 274 15.01 -3.38 16.08
C HIS A 274 14.25 -2.30 15.28
N ALA A 275 14.98 -1.29 14.80
CA ALA A 275 14.37 -0.14 14.13
C ALA A 275 13.55 -0.55 12.89
N GLY A 276 13.99 -1.60 12.19
CA GLY A 276 13.30 -2.10 11.00
C GLY A 276 11.92 -2.69 11.28
N THR A 277 11.74 -3.48 12.35
CA THR A 277 10.43 -4.08 12.67
C THR A 277 9.46 -3.02 13.17
N ARG A 278 9.93 -2.05 13.96
CA ARG A 278 9.13 -0.88 14.37
C ARG A 278 8.72 -0.01 13.18
N PHE A 279 9.63 0.17 12.21
CA PHE A 279 9.30 0.87 10.97
C PHE A 279 8.16 0.16 10.22
N ILE A 280 8.26 -1.15 10.01
CA ILE A 280 7.21 -1.96 9.35
C ILE A 280 5.89 -1.88 10.12
N GLN A 281 5.91 -2.01 11.44
CA GLN A 281 4.73 -1.90 12.29
C GLN A 281 4.05 -0.54 12.17
N ALA A 282 4.82 0.55 12.20
CA ALA A 282 4.29 1.90 11.98
C ALA A 282 3.69 2.03 10.58
N MET A 283 4.37 1.48 9.56
CA MET A 283 3.94 1.44 8.17
C MET A 283 2.59 0.73 8.01
N TRP A 284 2.47 -0.44 8.64
CA TRP A 284 1.28 -1.28 8.66
C TRP A 284 0.07 -0.50 9.17
N PHE A 285 0.14 0.04 10.38
CA PHE A 285 -0.97 0.82 10.95
C PHE A 285 -1.24 2.11 10.17
N PHE A 286 -0.19 2.76 9.65
CA PHE A 286 -0.34 3.97 8.86
C PHE A 286 -1.16 3.72 7.57
N LEU A 287 -0.81 2.71 6.77
CA LEU A 287 -1.51 2.41 5.51
C LEU A 287 -2.85 1.70 5.71
N ALA A 288 -2.91 0.78 6.67
CA ALA A 288 -4.08 -0.08 6.89
C ALA A 288 -5.16 0.59 7.72
N VAL A 289 -4.82 1.51 8.63
CA VAL A 289 -5.79 2.06 9.58
C VAL A 289 -5.87 3.57 9.50
N VAL A 290 -4.72 4.26 9.58
CA VAL A 290 -4.70 5.73 9.67
C VAL A 290 -5.16 6.35 8.34
N MET A 291 -4.56 5.99 7.21
CA MET A 291 -4.87 6.63 5.92
C MET A 291 -6.32 6.46 5.45
N PRO A 292 -6.95 5.26 5.50
CA PRO A 292 -8.36 5.09 5.11
C PRO A 292 -9.32 5.91 5.98
N LEU A 293 -9.09 5.93 7.30
CA LEU A 293 -9.91 6.70 8.23
C LEU A 293 -9.68 8.21 8.09
N TRP A 294 -8.43 8.62 7.88
CA TRP A 294 -8.07 10.01 7.67
C TRP A 294 -8.67 10.57 6.38
N CYS A 295 -8.65 9.81 5.30
CA CYS A 295 -9.32 10.16 4.04
C CYS A 295 -10.81 10.42 4.26
N SER A 296 -11.52 9.49 4.92
CA SER A 296 -12.94 9.65 5.24
C SER A 296 -13.21 10.84 6.15
N PHE A 297 -12.35 11.09 7.13
CA PHE A 297 -12.44 12.25 8.03
C PHE A 297 -12.25 13.58 7.29
N LEU A 298 -11.29 13.67 6.36
CA LEU A 298 -11.09 14.88 5.57
C LEU A 298 -12.27 15.18 4.64
N PHE A 299 -12.87 14.16 4.02
CA PHE A 299 -14.11 14.35 3.27
C PHE A 299 -15.28 14.73 4.17
N LEU A 300 -15.36 14.18 5.38
CA LEU A 300 -16.38 14.58 6.35
C LEU A 300 -16.26 16.07 6.64
N ILE A 301 -15.06 16.58 6.89
CA ILE A 301 -14.83 18.01 7.10
C ILE A 301 -15.24 18.81 5.87
N LEU A 302 -14.80 18.40 4.68
CA LEU A 302 -15.03 19.13 3.43
C LEU A 302 -16.53 19.34 3.16
N TYR A 303 -17.35 18.31 3.40
CA TYR A 303 -18.79 18.36 3.13
C TYR A 303 -19.63 18.93 4.30
N THR A 304 -19.20 18.80 5.56
CA THR A 304 -20.00 19.23 6.73
C THR A 304 -19.75 20.68 7.17
N PHE A 305 -18.60 21.28 6.83
CA PHE A 305 -18.26 22.64 7.28
C PHE A 305 -18.50 23.70 6.19
N PRO A 306 -19.68 24.34 6.12
CA PRO A 306 -20.04 25.31 5.07
C PRO A 306 -19.18 26.59 5.07
N GLY A 307 -18.48 26.90 6.16
CA GLY A 307 -17.67 28.13 6.30
C GLY A 307 -16.23 28.07 5.75
N LEU A 308 -15.83 26.98 5.09
CA LEU A 308 -14.47 26.84 4.57
C LEU A 308 -14.21 27.80 3.40
N SER A 309 -13.17 28.64 3.51
CA SER A 309 -12.69 29.45 2.38
C SER A 309 -12.16 28.55 1.25
N LYS A 310 -12.11 29.07 0.02
CA LYS A 310 -11.57 28.35 -1.15
C LYS A 310 -10.17 27.75 -0.92
N ILE A 311 -9.26 28.53 -0.34
CA ILE A 311 -7.88 28.07 -0.06
C ILE A 311 -7.89 26.85 0.87
N TRP A 312 -8.76 26.86 1.89
CA TRP A 312 -8.90 25.73 2.81
C TRP A 312 -9.59 24.53 2.15
N MET A 313 -10.57 24.74 1.26
CA MET A 313 -11.20 23.66 0.50
C MET A 313 -10.19 22.95 -0.42
N GLU A 314 -9.40 23.70 -1.19
CA GLU A 314 -8.34 23.15 -2.05
C GLU A 314 -7.29 22.39 -1.23
N ARG A 315 -6.87 22.93 -0.08
CA ARG A 315 -5.92 22.27 0.83
C ARG A 315 -6.48 20.98 1.41
N ILE A 316 -7.70 21.00 1.92
CA ILE A 316 -8.37 19.81 2.49
C ILE A 316 -8.56 18.75 1.40
N PHE A 317 -9.01 19.16 0.21
CA PHE A 317 -9.14 18.26 -0.93
C PHE A 317 -7.80 17.64 -1.31
N THR A 318 -6.74 18.43 -1.40
CA THR A 318 -5.38 17.92 -1.71
C THR A 318 -4.90 16.96 -0.62
N MET A 319 -5.14 17.26 0.66
CA MET A 319 -4.81 16.33 1.75
C MET A 319 -5.63 15.04 1.68
N ALA A 320 -6.91 15.12 1.28
CA ALA A 320 -7.79 13.96 1.14
C ALA A 320 -7.37 13.09 -0.05
N GLU A 321 -6.95 13.70 -1.16
CA GLU A 321 -6.38 13.03 -2.32
C GLU A 321 -5.10 12.28 -1.96
N ILE A 322 -4.18 12.93 -1.23
CA ILE A 322 -2.97 12.27 -0.71
C ILE A 322 -3.36 11.10 0.20
N ALA A 323 -4.27 11.32 1.18
CA ALA A 323 -4.72 10.26 2.07
C ALA A 323 -5.36 9.08 1.31
N PHE A 324 -6.11 9.36 0.24
CA PHE A 324 -6.74 8.34 -0.61
C PHE A 324 -5.72 7.53 -1.41
N ALA A 325 -4.66 8.18 -1.91
CA ALA A 325 -3.58 7.52 -2.62
C ALA A 325 -2.74 6.60 -1.72
N TRP A 326 -2.63 6.93 -0.43
CA TRP A 326 -1.92 6.13 0.58
C TRP A 326 -2.85 5.15 1.32
N SER A 327 -4.17 5.29 1.19
CA SER A 327 -5.16 4.39 1.78
C SER A 327 -5.10 3.02 1.12
N CYS A 328 -4.58 2.02 1.85
CA CYS A 328 -4.37 0.66 1.37
C CYS A 328 -5.48 -0.31 1.80
N ALA A 329 -6.69 0.16 2.07
CA ALA A 329 -7.79 -0.70 2.55
C ALA A 329 -8.07 -1.88 1.61
N GLU A 330 -8.18 -1.63 0.30
CA GLU A 330 -8.39 -2.66 -0.71
C GLU A 330 -7.15 -3.53 -0.95
N VAL A 331 -5.96 -2.92 -0.85
CA VAL A 331 -4.67 -3.60 -1.01
C VAL A 331 -4.52 -4.63 0.10
N LEU A 332 -4.80 -4.23 1.34
CA LEU A 332 -4.78 -5.08 2.51
C LEU A 332 -5.77 -6.24 2.36
N LEU A 333 -7.03 -5.97 2.03
CA LEU A 333 -8.04 -7.01 1.85
C LEU A 333 -7.58 -8.09 0.86
N ILE A 334 -7.01 -7.67 -0.26
CA ILE A 334 -6.51 -8.58 -1.29
C ILE A 334 -5.26 -9.32 -0.79
N SER A 335 -4.36 -8.61 -0.12
CA SER A 335 -3.14 -9.16 0.46
C SER A 335 -3.45 -10.24 1.49
N THR A 336 -4.46 -10.06 2.33
CA THR A 336 -4.87 -11.07 3.32
C THR A 336 -5.37 -12.35 2.66
N VAL A 337 -6.16 -12.25 1.58
CA VAL A 337 -6.56 -13.43 0.80
C VAL A 337 -5.34 -14.14 0.21
N PHE A 338 -4.40 -13.39 -0.35
CA PHE A 338 -3.18 -13.96 -0.92
C PHE A 338 -2.26 -14.59 0.13
N ALA A 339 -2.08 -13.94 1.28
CA ALA A 339 -1.30 -14.46 2.39
C ALA A 339 -1.86 -15.81 2.85
N VAL A 340 -3.18 -15.90 3.07
CA VAL A 340 -3.83 -17.17 3.44
C VAL A 340 -3.60 -18.24 2.36
N LEU A 341 -3.73 -17.91 1.07
CA LEU A 341 -3.49 -18.89 -0.01
C LEU A 341 -2.03 -19.32 -0.13
N GLN A 342 -1.09 -18.43 0.23
CA GLN A 342 0.33 -18.64 0.05
C GLN A 342 1.01 -19.32 1.26
N MET A 343 0.44 -19.19 2.46
CA MET A 343 0.97 -19.79 3.69
C MET A 343 1.21 -21.32 3.57
N PRO A 344 0.27 -22.16 3.11
CA PRO A 344 0.53 -23.60 3.00
C PRO A 344 1.66 -23.94 2.01
N ILE A 345 1.80 -23.12 0.95
CA ILE A 345 2.83 -23.31 -0.09
C ILE A 345 4.22 -22.99 0.46
N PHE A 346 4.37 -21.88 1.20
CA PHE A 346 5.62 -21.56 1.87
C PHE A 346 5.97 -22.60 2.94
N GLY A 347 4.98 -23.04 3.75
CA GLY A 347 5.19 -24.03 4.81
C GLY A 347 5.69 -25.36 4.27
N ASN A 348 5.00 -25.92 3.27
CA ASN A 348 5.40 -27.18 2.67
C ASN A 348 6.73 -27.09 1.93
N GLY A 349 7.12 -25.91 1.45
CA GLY A 349 8.41 -25.68 0.78
C GLY A 349 9.61 -25.55 1.73
N LEU A 350 9.38 -25.43 3.05
CA LEU A 350 10.41 -25.40 4.08
C LEU A 350 10.68 -26.78 4.70
N VAL A 351 9.82 -27.76 4.44
CA VAL A 351 9.98 -29.14 4.93
C VAL A 351 10.83 -29.93 3.93
N GLU A 352 12.03 -30.34 4.36
CA GLU A 352 12.89 -31.22 3.57
C GLU A 352 12.33 -32.65 3.55
N ASN A 353 12.56 -33.39 2.46
CA ASN A 353 11.87 -34.63 2.11
C ASN A 353 12.07 -35.84 3.08
N ASP A 354 12.82 -35.69 4.18
CA ASP A 354 13.21 -36.79 5.09
C ASP A 354 12.80 -36.59 6.57
N CYS A 355 11.87 -35.68 6.88
CA CYS A 355 11.50 -35.42 8.27
C CYS A 355 10.57 -36.48 8.91
N THR A 356 11.00 -37.02 10.05
CA THR A 356 10.20 -37.84 11.00
C THR A 356 9.18 -37.04 11.82
N ALA A 357 9.20 -35.70 11.71
CA ALA A 357 8.20 -34.79 12.28
C ALA A 357 7.68 -33.86 11.17
N CYS A 358 6.64 -34.29 10.45
CA CYS A 358 6.01 -33.48 9.41
C CYS A 358 5.38 -32.23 10.03
N PHE A 359 5.93 -31.07 9.70
CA PHE A 359 5.34 -29.76 10.00
C PHE A 359 4.39 -29.38 8.86
N VAL A 360 3.09 -29.31 9.15
CA VAL A 360 2.09 -28.94 8.14
C VAL A 360 1.39 -27.66 8.58
N ILE A 361 1.52 -26.62 7.76
CA ILE A 361 0.77 -25.38 7.93
C ILE A 361 -0.48 -25.44 7.05
N THR A 362 -1.62 -25.26 7.69
CA THR A 362 -2.88 -25.00 7.02
C THR A 362 -3.42 -23.65 7.45
N SER A 363 -4.11 -22.98 6.55
CA SER A 363 -4.66 -21.64 6.76
C SER A 363 -6.08 -21.60 6.23
N ARG A 364 -6.96 -20.87 6.90
CA ARG A 364 -8.35 -20.68 6.48
C ARG A 364 -8.84 -19.27 6.76
N ILE A 365 -9.68 -18.76 5.86
CA ILE A 365 -10.39 -17.50 6.05
C ILE A 365 -11.56 -17.76 7.01
N LEU A 366 -11.74 -16.86 7.97
CA LEU A 366 -12.84 -16.93 8.93
C LEU A 366 -14.09 -16.23 8.37
N PRO A 367 -15.33 -16.65 8.71
CA PRO A 367 -16.56 -16.00 8.23
C PRO A 367 -16.62 -14.51 8.54
N GLU A 368 -16.02 -14.11 9.65
CA GLU A 368 -15.96 -12.73 10.10
C GLU A 368 -15.16 -11.81 9.17
N PHE A 369 -14.28 -12.38 8.32
CA PHE A 369 -13.60 -11.65 7.24
C PHE A 369 -14.57 -10.92 6.32
N ALA A 370 -15.82 -11.40 6.20
CA ALA A 370 -16.87 -10.72 5.44
C ALA A 370 -17.11 -9.28 5.94
N LEU A 371 -16.94 -9.01 7.23
CA LEU A 371 -17.09 -7.66 7.78
C LEU A 371 -15.99 -6.71 7.26
N LEU A 372 -14.74 -7.20 7.17
CA LEU A 372 -13.65 -6.47 6.55
C LEU A 372 -13.91 -6.24 5.06
N CYS A 373 -14.48 -7.22 4.35
CA CYS A 373 -14.89 -7.07 2.96
C CYS A 373 -15.92 -5.96 2.77
N VAL A 374 -17.02 -6.00 3.52
CA VAL A 374 -18.08 -5.00 3.43
C VAL A 374 -17.56 -3.62 3.83
N GLY A 375 -16.80 -3.54 4.93
CA GLY A 375 -16.21 -2.28 5.40
C GLY A 375 -15.25 -1.66 4.38
N THR A 376 -14.40 -2.47 3.76
CA THR A 376 -13.44 -2.01 2.74
C THR A 376 -14.16 -1.51 1.50
N VAL A 377 -15.11 -2.28 0.97
CA VAL A 377 -15.89 -1.89 -0.22
C VAL A 377 -16.66 -0.60 0.05
N LEU A 378 -17.30 -0.49 1.22
CA LEU A 378 -18.06 0.70 1.61
C LEU A 378 -17.15 1.92 1.75
N ASN A 379 -16.00 1.78 2.41
CA ASN A 379 -15.04 2.86 2.60
C ASN A 379 -14.48 3.36 1.27
N VAL A 380 -13.96 2.47 0.42
CA VAL A 380 -13.37 2.83 -0.88
C VAL A 380 -14.43 3.44 -1.80
N SER A 381 -15.61 2.83 -1.92
CA SER A 381 -16.67 3.35 -2.81
C SER A 381 -17.18 4.73 -2.36
N THR A 382 -17.36 4.94 -1.06
CA THR A 382 -17.81 6.24 -0.51
C THR A 382 -16.75 7.31 -0.75
N ASN A 383 -15.48 7.02 -0.46
CA ASN A 383 -14.38 7.96 -0.69
C ASN A 383 -14.22 8.29 -2.19
N VAL A 384 -14.29 7.30 -3.09
CA VAL A 384 -14.22 7.54 -4.56
C VAL A 384 -15.38 8.40 -5.05
N TRP A 385 -16.60 8.12 -4.59
CA TRP A 385 -17.79 8.88 -4.96
C TRP A 385 -17.66 10.36 -4.55
N LEU A 386 -17.26 10.61 -3.30
CA LEU A 386 -17.08 11.96 -2.76
C LEU A 386 -15.87 12.67 -3.36
N TYR A 387 -14.78 11.95 -3.65
CA TYR A 387 -13.62 12.48 -4.37
C TYR A 387 -14.02 13.03 -5.74
N ARG A 388 -14.72 12.23 -6.56
CA ARG A 388 -15.15 12.66 -7.91
C ARG A 388 -16.06 13.88 -7.85
N LYS A 389 -16.97 13.92 -6.88
CA LYS A 389 -17.87 15.06 -6.69
C LYS A 389 -17.11 16.30 -6.26
N ALA A 390 -16.20 16.20 -5.29
CA ALA A 390 -15.38 17.31 -4.80
C ALA A 390 -14.47 17.85 -5.90
N HIS A 391 -13.82 16.96 -6.66
CA HIS A 391 -12.99 17.34 -7.80
C HIS A 391 -13.78 18.17 -8.80
N SER A 392 -14.99 17.75 -9.20
CA SER A 392 -15.83 18.49 -10.17
C SER A 392 -16.31 19.86 -9.71
N VAL A 393 -16.25 20.13 -8.40
CA VAL A 393 -16.65 21.43 -7.81
C VAL A 393 -15.45 22.36 -7.71
N ILE A 394 -14.24 21.81 -7.48
CA ILE A 394 -13.01 22.58 -7.25
C ILE A 394 -12.27 22.87 -8.57
N TYR A 395 -12.22 21.90 -9.50
CA TYR A 395 -11.53 21.95 -10.79
C TYR A 395 -12.49 21.64 -11.95
#